data_AF-A0A7V8AGY3-F1
#
_entry.id   AF-A0A7V8AGY3-F1
#
_cell.length_a   1.000
_cell.length_b   1.000
_cell.length_c   1.000
_cell.angle_alpha   90.00
_cell.angle_beta   90.00
_cell.angle_gamma   90.00
#
_symmetry.space_group_name_H-M   'P 1'
#
loop_
_entity.id
_entity.type
_entity.pdbx_description
1 polymer ?
#
loop_
_entity_poly.entity_id
_entity_poly.type
_entity_poly.pdbx_seq_one_letter_code
_entity_poly.pdbx_strand_id
1 'polypeptide(L)'
;MKNIALLLLAAAAASAPAFGQAASAGDTMRHGVPVPIHTEESLFLNMQKIGLGALDDTEEKKKFLDTVQLEKEKIQYRMLQNVYENAYLLYRSGDYDSARDLAARILSIDPNFQDASMILEASTQLKGSARPMLSERVMIEDRFKESLSFYQEGRIVEAHRKMEEVAKLAPNNIKARYWLGRMKDNLKDYYVSKGEEAYVKRDLKSALDNYYNALLIKPREAAIIDRIARVEDELRRERATDSLKSALEAYAQGNLKGAYDGLRRVLEIQPGDAKAGKLLGDVKGEIEQGFIARGRQLYGSRKYTEAISEWDKAKPYASNPKYLAQLVSRAKQQMKLEEEARKRRAEESARKAREEEELRAREEEERRKAEEEAKRKGVASGPVEKKPQGVSEENRQSAQRHYMEGIKHFQSANYDKARDEWTIAKQLDPGNADADAGLKRIEQLLSGGR
;
A
#
# COMPACT_ATOMS: atom_id res chain seq x y z
N MET A 1 -7.46 -37.16 -19.66
CA MET A 1 -8.68 -37.98 -19.88
C MET A 1 -9.03 -38.69 -18.58
N LYS A 2 -10.26 -38.46 -18.07
CA LYS A 2 -10.99 -39.17 -16.99
C LYS A 2 -10.33 -39.07 -15.58
N ASN A 3 -10.81 -38.30 -14.59
CA ASN A 3 -12.13 -38.19 -13.93
C ASN A 3 -12.77 -39.53 -13.53
N ILE A 4 -12.99 -39.70 -12.21
CA ILE A 4 -14.07 -40.37 -11.44
C ILE A 4 -13.50 -40.58 -10.01
N ALA A 5 -13.83 -39.77 -8.99
CA ALA A 5 -15.06 -39.64 -8.18
C ALA A 5 -15.22 -40.69 -7.05
N LEU A 6 -15.30 -40.21 -5.80
CA LEU A 6 -16.09 -40.72 -4.65
C LEU A 6 -15.93 -39.66 -3.52
N LEU A 7 -16.83 -38.72 -3.21
CA LEU A 7 -18.21 -38.73 -2.70
C LEU A 7 -18.42 -39.37 -1.31
N LEU A 8 -18.71 -38.47 -0.35
CA LEU A 8 -19.63 -38.54 0.81
C LEU A 8 -19.48 -39.66 1.86
N LEU A 9 -19.24 -39.21 3.10
CA LEU A 9 -20.02 -39.68 4.25
C LEU A 9 -20.19 -38.55 5.28
N ALA A 10 -21.46 -38.24 5.56
CA ALA A 10 -21.91 -37.33 6.59
C ALA A 10 -22.75 -38.11 7.63
N ALA A 11 -22.62 -37.67 8.89
CA ALA A 11 -23.56 -37.76 10.02
C ALA A 11 -23.77 -39.10 10.77
N ALA A 12 -23.39 -39.10 12.06
CA ALA A 12 -24.22 -39.42 13.25
C ALA A 12 -23.32 -39.31 14.52
N ALA A 13 -23.48 -38.31 15.38
CA ALA A 13 -24.36 -38.25 16.56
C ALA A 13 -23.72 -38.79 17.87
N ALA A 14 -23.48 -37.84 18.79
CA ALA A 14 -23.53 -37.89 20.25
C ALA A 14 -23.10 -39.16 21.00
N SER A 15 -22.05 -39.03 21.83
CA SER A 15 -22.10 -39.37 23.26
C SER A 15 -20.86 -38.85 23.98
N ALA A 16 -21.07 -37.94 24.93
CA ALA A 16 -20.09 -37.59 25.95
C ALA A 16 -19.99 -38.74 26.97
N PRO A 17 -18.85 -38.85 27.66
CA PRO A 17 -18.95 -38.85 29.11
C PRO A 17 -18.07 -37.77 29.73
N ALA A 18 -18.67 -37.12 30.73
CA ALA A 18 -17.99 -36.25 31.67
C ALA A 18 -17.04 -37.06 32.56
N PHE A 19 -15.80 -36.60 32.70
CA PHE A 19 -14.99 -36.84 33.89
C PHE A 19 -14.17 -35.58 34.18
N GLY A 20 -14.44 -34.97 35.33
CA GLY A 20 -13.60 -33.92 35.90
C GLY A 20 -12.53 -34.52 36.81
N GLN A 21 -11.38 -33.86 36.91
CA GLN A 21 -10.90 -33.23 38.15
C GLN A 21 -9.52 -32.59 37.95
N ALA A 22 -9.47 -31.30 38.28
CA ALA A 22 -8.47 -30.55 39.04
C ALA A 22 -6.96 -30.84 38.91
N ALA A 23 -6.19 -29.81 38.53
CA ALA A 23 -4.94 -29.45 39.21
C ALA A 23 -4.56 -27.96 39.02
N SER A 24 -4.49 -27.27 40.17
CA SER A 24 -3.81 -26.01 40.52
C SER A 24 -3.95 -24.76 39.64
N ALA A 25 -4.94 -23.94 39.96
CA ALA A 25 -4.86 -22.49 39.83
C ALA A 25 -4.04 -21.92 41.00
N GLY A 26 -2.91 -21.31 40.68
CA GLY A 26 -2.19 -20.43 41.59
C GLY A 26 -1.74 -19.21 40.81
N ASP A 27 -2.24 -18.05 41.20
CA ASP A 27 -1.76 -16.70 40.82
C ASP A 27 -2.24 -16.10 39.49
N THR A 28 -3.51 -15.66 39.42
CA THR A 28 -4.04 -14.85 38.28
C THR A 28 -4.89 -13.64 38.69
N MET A 29 -4.84 -13.18 39.94
CA MET A 29 -5.68 -12.07 40.42
C MET A 29 -4.86 -10.87 40.89
N ARG A 30 -4.89 -9.77 40.12
CA ARG A 30 -4.56 -8.43 40.62
C ARG A 30 -5.70 -7.46 40.28
N HIS A 31 -6.34 -6.90 41.30
CA HIS A 31 -7.41 -5.87 41.23
C HIS A 31 -8.73 -6.25 40.51
N GLY A 32 -9.12 -7.52 40.49
CA GLY A 32 -10.49 -7.91 40.07
C GLY A 32 -10.79 -7.77 38.58
N VAL A 33 -9.77 -7.58 37.75
CA VAL A 33 -9.87 -7.69 36.29
C VAL A 33 -9.10 -8.94 35.88
N PRO A 34 -9.70 -9.90 35.15
CA PRO A 34 -8.97 -11.04 34.63
C PRO A 34 -7.89 -10.52 33.66
N VAL A 35 -6.62 -10.77 33.97
CA VAL A 35 -5.53 -10.52 33.03
C VAL A 35 -5.69 -11.53 31.89
N PRO A 36 -5.94 -11.11 30.63
CA PRO A 36 -6.00 -12.04 29.53
C PRO A 36 -4.61 -12.64 29.35
N ILE A 37 -4.46 -13.93 29.65
CA ILE A 37 -3.29 -14.68 29.26
C ILE A 37 -3.43 -14.86 27.74
N HIS A 38 -2.73 -14.02 26.97
CA HIS A 38 -2.63 -14.18 25.52
C HIS A 38 -1.78 -15.43 25.22
N THR A 39 -2.39 -16.61 25.29
CA THR A 39 -1.78 -17.83 24.79
C THR A 39 -1.83 -17.84 23.26
N GLU A 40 -0.88 -18.49 22.59
CA GLU A 40 -0.88 -18.67 21.12
C GLU A 40 -2.22 -19.26 20.63
N GLU A 41 -2.84 -20.12 21.45
CA GLU A 41 -4.18 -20.69 21.23
C GLU A 41 -5.30 -19.65 21.25
N SER A 42 -5.22 -18.63 22.12
CA SER A 42 -6.20 -17.52 22.18
C SER A 42 -6.09 -16.57 20.98
N LEU A 43 -4.88 -16.43 20.43
CA LEU A 43 -4.59 -15.66 19.22
C LEU A 43 -5.16 -16.38 18.00
N PHE A 44 -4.99 -17.70 17.94
CA PHE A 44 -5.55 -18.58 16.92
C PHE A 44 -7.09 -18.59 16.90
N LEU A 45 -7.75 -18.64 18.07
CA LEU A 45 -9.21 -18.57 18.21
C LEU A 45 -9.79 -17.21 17.78
N ASN A 46 -9.07 -16.11 18.00
CA ASN A 46 -9.44 -14.80 17.46
C ASN A 46 -9.21 -14.69 15.95
N MET A 47 -8.17 -15.34 15.43
CA MET A 47 -7.84 -15.34 13.99
C MET A 47 -8.79 -16.18 13.14
N GLN A 48 -9.31 -17.31 13.68
CA GLN A 48 -10.26 -18.17 12.96
C GLN A 48 -11.61 -17.47 12.68
N LYS A 49 -11.95 -16.42 13.43
CA LYS A 49 -13.15 -15.59 13.20
C LYS A 49 -12.96 -14.54 12.10
N ILE A 50 -11.73 -14.28 11.67
CA ILE A 50 -11.42 -13.31 10.61
C ILE A 50 -11.39 -14.07 9.28
N GLY A 51 -12.55 -14.18 8.62
CA GLY A 51 -12.59 -14.67 7.24
C GLY A 51 -11.76 -13.77 6.32
N LEU A 52 -11.14 -14.34 5.28
CA LEU A 52 -10.31 -13.62 4.27
C LEU A 52 -10.99 -12.38 3.65
N GLY A 53 -12.31 -12.24 3.77
CA GLY A 53 -13.10 -11.09 3.33
C GLY A 53 -13.13 -9.89 4.28
N ALA A 54 -12.60 -10.02 5.52
CA ALA A 54 -12.53 -8.94 6.51
C ALA A 54 -11.13 -8.31 6.65
N LEU A 55 -10.14 -8.85 5.95
CA LEU A 55 -8.80 -8.28 5.83
C LEU A 55 -8.80 -7.33 4.63
N ASP A 56 -8.74 -6.01 4.86
CA ASP A 56 -8.74 -5.01 3.79
C ASP A 56 -7.34 -4.80 3.19
N ASP A 57 -6.28 -5.25 3.88
CA ASP A 57 -4.89 -5.08 3.46
C ASP A 57 -4.27 -6.38 2.90
N THR A 58 -3.63 -6.28 1.74
CA THR A 58 -2.83 -7.32 1.11
C THR A 58 -1.70 -7.85 2.00
N GLU A 59 -1.08 -7.02 2.84
CA GLU A 59 -0.03 -7.46 3.74
C GLU A 59 -0.56 -8.32 4.90
N GLU A 60 -1.75 -8.00 5.41
CA GLU A 60 -2.41 -8.78 6.46
C GLU A 60 -2.86 -10.14 5.94
N LYS A 61 -3.38 -10.19 4.70
CA LYS A 61 -3.71 -11.46 4.02
C LYS A 61 -2.48 -12.35 3.85
N LYS A 62 -1.34 -11.77 3.46
CA LYS A 62 -0.09 -12.52 3.31
C LYS A 62 0.37 -13.09 4.66
N LYS A 63 0.43 -12.25 5.70
CA LYS A 63 0.77 -12.70 7.06
C LYS A 63 -0.16 -13.81 7.54
N PHE A 64 -1.46 -13.69 7.28
CA PHE A 64 -2.44 -14.72 7.63
C PHE A 64 -2.15 -16.05 6.90
N LEU A 65 -1.94 -16.02 5.59
CA LEU A 65 -1.61 -17.24 4.83
C LEU A 65 -0.32 -17.90 5.31
N ASP A 66 0.71 -17.10 5.60
CA ASP A 66 1.98 -17.59 6.14
C ASP A 66 1.76 -18.29 7.49
N THR A 67 0.95 -17.71 8.39
CA THR A 67 0.63 -18.35 9.69
C THR A 67 -0.14 -19.66 9.53
N VAL A 68 -1.11 -19.73 8.61
CA VAL A 68 -1.88 -20.96 8.35
C VAL A 68 -0.97 -22.05 7.79
N GLN A 69 -0.05 -21.69 6.88
CA GLN A 69 0.92 -22.62 6.32
C GLN A 69 1.86 -23.17 7.40
N LEU A 70 2.38 -22.30 8.28
CA LEU A 70 3.23 -22.71 9.41
C LEU A 70 2.52 -23.67 10.36
N GLU A 71 1.26 -23.39 10.71
CA GLU A 71 0.48 -24.29 11.59
C GLU A 71 0.20 -25.63 10.91
N LYS A 72 -0.08 -25.64 9.60
CA LYS A 72 -0.22 -26.88 8.84
C LYS A 72 1.07 -27.70 8.88
N GLU A 73 2.22 -27.06 8.66
CA GLU A 73 3.54 -27.72 8.74
C GLU A 73 3.81 -28.25 10.15
N LYS A 74 3.45 -27.52 11.20
CA LYS A 74 3.59 -27.93 12.60
C LYS A 74 2.72 -29.16 12.94
N ILE A 75 1.47 -29.17 12.48
CA ILE A 75 0.56 -30.32 12.65
C ILE A 75 1.10 -31.54 11.88
N GLN A 76 1.53 -31.34 10.64
CA GLN A 76 2.13 -32.39 9.82
C GLN A 76 3.40 -32.95 10.48
N TYR A 77 4.29 -32.09 10.97
CA TYR A 77 5.50 -32.50 11.68
C TYR A 77 5.18 -33.32 12.94
N ARG A 78 4.22 -32.88 13.77
CA ARG A 78 3.77 -33.64 14.95
C ARG A 78 3.18 -35.00 14.58
N MET A 79 2.39 -35.06 13.50
CA MET A 79 1.85 -36.31 12.98
C MET A 79 2.98 -37.25 12.55
N LEU A 80 3.96 -36.74 11.79
CA LEU A 80 5.12 -37.51 11.35
C LEU A 80 6.00 -37.97 12.51
N GLN A 81 6.15 -37.17 13.58
CA GLN A 81 6.83 -37.58 14.80
C GLN A 81 6.18 -38.79 15.46
N ASN A 82 4.84 -38.83 15.57
CA ASN A 82 4.15 -40.00 16.12
C ASN A 82 4.37 -41.26 15.25
N VAL A 83 4.38 -41.10 13.92
CA VAL A 83 4.68 -42.22 13.00
C VAL A 83 6.15 -42.65 13.12
N TYR A 84 7.06 -41.70 13.32
CA TYR A 84 8.47 -41.96 13.56
C TYR A 84 8.69 -42.75 14.85
N GLU A 85 8.01 -42.40 15.95
CA GLU A 85 8.11 -43.14 17.21
C GLU A 85 7.74 -44.62 17.03
N ASN A 86 6.70 -44.90 16.23
CA ASN A 86 6.33 -46.28 15.89
C ASN A 86 7.42 -46.99 15.07
N ALA A 87 7.99 -46.30 14.06
CA ALA A 87 9.11 -46.84 13.28
C ALA A 87 10.33 -47.13 14.16
N TYR A 88 10.60 -46.25 15.13
CA TYR A 88 11.68 -46.42 16.11
C TYR A 88 11.45 -47.59 17.05
N LEU A 89 10.22 -47.82 17.51
CA LEU A 89 9.88 -48.98 18.32
C LEU A 89 10.09 -50.30 17.55
N LEU A 90 9.69 -50.36 16.28
CA LEU A 90 9.92 -51.52 15.40
C LEU A 90 11.40 -51.77 15.16
N TYR A 91 12.17 -50.70 14.94
CA TYR A 91 13.63 -50.78 14.84
C TYR A 91 14.22 -51.40 16.11
N ARG A 92 13.79 -50.92 17.29
CA ARG A 92 14.26 -51.41 18.58
C ARG A 92 13.81 -52.84 18.91
N SER A 93 12.72 -53.31 18.33
CA SER A 93 12.30 -54.72 18.45
C SER A 93 13.01 -55.64 17.46
N GLY A 94 13.87 -55.10 16.58
CA GLY A 94 14.58 -55.84 15.55
C GLY A 94 13.77 -56.11 14.28
N ASP A 95 12.55 -55.54 14.17
CA ASP A 95 11.72 -55.63 12.96
C ASP A 95 12.13 -54.53 11.97
N TYR A 96 13.30 -54.72 11.38
CA TYR A 96 13.90 -53.73 10.48
C TYR A 96 13.12 -53.57 9.16
N ASP A 97 12.40 -54.60 8.72
CA ASP A 97 11.59 -54.52 7.50
C ASP A 97 10.41 -53.55 7.68
N SER A 98 9.65 -53.72 8.77
CA SER A 98 8.54 -52.81 9.07
C SER A 98 9.04 -51.40 9.41
N ALA A 99 10.14 -51.27 10.17
CA ALA A 99 10.73 -49.97 10.50
C ALA A 99 11.17 -49.18 9.25
N ARG A 100 11.81 -49.87 8.30
CA ARG A 100 12.22 -49.32 7.00
C ARG A 100 11.01 -48.83 6.20
N ASP A 101 9.95 -49.62 6.12
CA ASP A 101 8.77 -49.28 5.32
C ASP A 101 8.01 -48.08 5.91
N LEU A 102 7.91 -47.97 7.24
CA LEU A 102 7.34 -46.79 7.90
C LEU A 102 8.23 -45.55 7.72
N ALA A 103 9.54 -45.68 7.85
CA ALA A 103 10.48 -44.59 7.62
C ALA A 103 10.41 -44.07 6.16
N ALA A 104 10.32 -44.97 5.18
CA ALA A 104 10.14 -44.60 3.77
C ALA A 104 8.83 -43.84 3.52
N ARG A 105 7.75 -44.21 4.22
CA ARG A 105 6.47 -43.47 4.15
C ARG A 105 6.60 -42.06 4.73
N ILE A 106 7.28 -41.89 5.87
CA ILE A 106 7.55 -40.55 6.43
C ILE A 106 8.31 -39.70 5.41
N LEU A 107 9.37 -40.23 4.81
CA LEU A 107 10.17 -39.51 3.82
C LEU A 107 9.44 -39.23 2.51
N SER A 108 8.41 -40.01 2.16
CA SER A 108 7.55 -39.70 1.01
C SER A 108 6.66 -38.48 1.24
N ILE A 109 6.38 -38.16 2.51
CA ILE A 109 5.56 -37.01 2.93
C ILE A 109 6.47 -35.79 3.21
N ASP A 110 7.57 -36.00 3.92
CA ASP A 110 8.60 -35.01 4.20
C ASP A 110 9.99 -35.59 3.93
N PRO A 111 10.56 -35.33 2.74
CA PRO A 111 11.91 -35.79 2.38
C PRO A 111 13.02 -35.27 3.31
N ASN A 112 12.77 -34.19 4.05
CA ASN A 112 13.74 -33.56 4.93
C ASN A 112 13.64 -34.05 6.40
N PHE A 113 12.77 -35.03 6.68
CA PHE A 113 12.61 -35.59 8.02
C PHE A 113 13.84 -36.43 8.42
N GLN A 114 14.85 -35.77 8.99
CA GLN A 114 16.18 -36.34 9.28
C GLN A 114 16.12 -37.63 10.10
N ASP A 115 15.27 -37.67 11.12
CA ASP A 115 15.18 -38.82 12.03
C ASP A 115 14.67 -40.09 11.31
N ALA A 116 13.76 -39.93 10.34
CA ALA A 116 13.25 -41.04 9.53
C ALA A 116 14.29 -41.49 8.50
N SER A 117 15.06 -40.56 7.92
CA SER A 117 16.19 -40.90 7.04
C SER A 117 17.22 -41.78 7.76
N MET A 118 17.55 -41.42 9.00
CA MET A 118 18.45 -42.21 9.85
C MET A 118 17.91 -43.62 10.11
N ILE A 119 16.63 -43.77 10.48
CA ILE A 119 16.03 -45.10 10.72
C ILE A 119 15.92 -45.91 9.43
N LEU A 120 15.61 -45.28 8.30
CA LEU A 120 15.58 -45.95 7.00
C LEU A 120 16.95 -46.53 6.66
N GLU A 121 18.02 -45.74 6.80
CA GLU A 121 19.38 -46.17 6.51
C GLU A 121 19.82 -47.31 7.45
N ALA A 122 19.63 -47.13 8.76
CA ALA A 122 20.00 -48.14 9.76
C ALA A 122 19.23 -49.45 9.55
N SER A 123 17.92 -49.39 9.32
CA SER A 123 17.09 -50.58 9.09
C SER A 123 17.46 -51.28 7.78
N THR A 124 17.83 -50.53 6.74
CA THR A 124 18.30 -51.09 5.47
C THR A 124 19.62 -51.84 5.61
N GLN A 125 20.56 -51.32 6.41
CA GLN A 125 21.85 -51.97 6.69
C GLN A 125 21.70 -53.26 7.50
N LEU A 126 20.68 -53.35 8.36
CA LEU A 126 20.45 -54.50 9.25
C LEU A 126 19.48 -55.55 8.68
N LYS A 127 18.80 -55.23 7.57
CA LYS A 127 17.86 -56.12 6.90
C LYS A 127 18.51 -57.45 6.51
N GLY A 128 17.86 -58.55 6.87
CA GLY A 128 18.32 -59.90 6.54
C GLY A 128 19.54 -60.37 7.33
N SER A 129 19.96 -59.64 8.37
CA SER A 129 21.02 -60.13 9.26
C SER A 129 20.57 -61.37 10.03
N ALA A 130 21.40 -62.42 9.98
CA ALA A 130 21.21 -63.64 10.77
C ALA A 130 21.40 -63.41 12.28
N ARG A 131 22.04 -62.30 12.69
CA ARG A 131 22.26 -61.92 14.09
C ARG A 131 21.96 -60.43 14.31
N PRO A 132 20.67 -60.02 14.30
CA PRO A 132 20.22 -58.63 14.40
C PRO A 132 20.95 -57.79 15.46
N MET A 133 20.93 -58.24 16.72
CA MET A 133 21.53 -57.52 17.85
C MET A 133 23.05 -57.34 17.73
N LEU A 134 23.76 -58.32 17.15
CA LEU A 134 25.20 -58.22 16.95
C LEU A 134 25.53 -57.26 15.80
N SER A 135 24.81 -57.38 14.69
CA SER A 135 24.96 -56.48 13.54
C SER A 135 24.64 -55.03 13.91
N GLU A 136 23.59 -54.80 14.71
CA GLU A 136 23.25 -53.48 15.22
C GLU A 136 24.38 -52.92 16.07
N ARG A 137 24.91 -53.70 17.03
CA ARG A 137 26.02 -53.27 17.88
C ARG A 137 27.27 -52.91 17.07
N VAL A 138 27.61 -53.70 16.05
CA VAL A 138 28.75 -53.44 15.16
C VAL A 138 28.50 -52.16 14.35
N MET A 139 27.33 -52.00 13.73
CA MET A 139 26.95 -50.79 12.99
C MET A 139 27.04 -49.53 13.85
N ILE A 140 26.54 -49.59 15.09
CA ILE A 140 26.60 -48.47 16.04
C ILE A 140 28.05 -48.14 16.43
N GLU A 141 28.89 -49.16 16.65
CA GLU A 141 30.31 -48.96 16.96
C GLU A 141 31.07 -48.35 15.77
N ASP A 142 30.77 -48.76 14.54
CA ASP A 142 31.40 -48.22 13.34
C ASP A 142 30.99 -46.76 13.10
N ARG A 143 29.70 -46.41 13.24
CA ARG A 143 29.23 -45.01 13.19
C ARG A 143 29.84 -44.16 14.31
N PHE A 144 30.02 -44.74 15.50
CA PHE A 144 30.69 -44.07 16.62
C PHE A 144 32.15 -43.76 16.29
N LYS A 145 32.90 -44.72 15.71
CA LYS A 145 34.28 -44.52 15.28
C LYS A 145 34.39 -43.48 14.15
N GLU A 146 33.49 -43.52 13.18
CA GLU A 146 33.42 -42.52 12.09
C GLU A 146 33.20 -41.11 12.64
N SER A 147 32.29 -40.95 13.61
CA SER A 147 32.12 -39.65 14.28
C SER A 147 33.39 -39.17 14.98
N LEU A 148 34.12 -40.08 15.64
CA LEU A 148 35.40 -39.74 16.28
C LEU A 148 36.50 -39.41 15.27
N SER A 149 36.53 -40.03 14.09
CA SER A 149 37.51 -39.65 13.06
C SER A 149 37.25 -38.25 12.54
N PHE A 150 35.99 -37.88 12.24
CA PHE A 150 35.64 -36.50 11.89
C PHE A 150 36.02 -35.50 12.97
N TYR A 151 35.82 -35.87 14.25
CA TYR A 151 36.20 -35.03 15.36
C TYR A 151 37.72 -34.82 15.44
N GLN A 152 38.51 -35.86 15.21
CA GLN A 152 39.98 -35.79 15.16
C GLN A 152 40.48 -34.95 13.98
N GLU A 153 39.77 -34.99 12.84
CA GLU A 153 40.02 -34.15 11.68
C GLU A 153 39.62 -32.67 11.88
N GLY A 154 38.99 -32.32 13.01
CA GLY A 154 38.49 -30.97 13.29
C GLY A 154 37.16 -30.64 12.61
N ARG A 155 36.54 -31.60 11.92
CA ARG A 155 35.24 -31.48 11.24
C ARG A 155 34.09 -31.61 12.24
N ILE A 156 33.97 -30.61 13.11
CA ILE A 156 33.10 -30.68 14.29
C ILE A 156 31.61 -30.78 13.96
N VAL A 157 31.17 -30.15 12.86
CA VAL A 157 29.76 -30.15 12.44
C VAL A 157 29.35 -31.57 12.02
N GLU A 158 30.16 -32.21 11.17
CA GLU A 158 29.93 -33.57 10.72
C GLU A 158 30.09 -34.58 11.86
N ALA A 159 31.10 -34.38 12.72
CA ALA A 159 31.30 -35.20 13.90
C ALA A 159 30.08 -35.17 14.84
N HIS A 160 29.57 -33.98 15.17
CA HIS A 160 28.37 -33.82 16.01
C HIS A 160 27.16 -34.49 15.37
N ARG A 161 26.92 -34.26 14.07
CA ARG A 161 25.79 -34.86 13.34
C ARG A 161 25.83 -36.39 13.41
N LYS A 162 26.99 -36.99 13.15
CA LYS A 162 27.17 -38.45 13.22
C LYS A 162 27.07 -38.99 14.65
N MET A 163 27.57 -38.26 15.65
CA MET A 163 27.42 -38.66 17.05
C MET A 163 25.97 -38.57 17.53
N GLU A 164 25.22 -37.59 17.03
CA GLU A 164 23.79 -37.45 17.31
C GLU A 164 23.00 -38.65 16.76
N GLU A 165 23.30 -39.11 15.54
CA GLU A 165 22.74 -40.34 14.98
C GLU A 165 22.99 -41.54 15.93
N VAL A 166 24.23 -41.72 16.38
CA VAL A 166 24.60 -42.79 17.31
C VAL A 166 23.84 -42.69 18.63
N ALA A 167 23.72 -41.49 19.20
CA ALA A 167 23.01 -41.28 20.46
C ALA A 167 21.50 -41.50 20.33
N LYS A 168 20.89 -41.20 19.18
CA LYS A 168 19.48 -41.47 18.90
C LYS A 168 19.20 -42.96 18.68
N LEU A 169 20.06 -43.64 17.91
CA LEU A 169 19.91 -45.08 17.65
C LEU A 169 20.22 -45.92 18.90
N ALA A 170 21.19 -45.51 19.72
CA ALA A 170 21.56 -46.19 20.96
C ALA A 170 21.52 -45.25 22.19
N PRO A 171 20.33 -44.89 22.72
CA PRO A 171 20.20 -43.93 23.83
C PRO A 171 20.89 -44.36 25.13
N ASN A 172 21.08 -45.67 25.33
CA ASN A 172 21.75 -46.24 26.50
C ASN A 172 23.29 -46.28 26.35
N ASN A 173 23.85 -45.85 25.22
CA ASN A 173 25.29 -45.79 25.01
C ASN A 173 25.88 -44.58 25.76
N ILE A 174 26.41 -44.85 26.96
CA ILE A 174 27.01 -43.84 27.84
C ILE A 174 28.17 -43.10 27.14
N LYS A 175 28.98 -43.81 26.34
CA LYS A 175 30.11 -43.21 25.60
C LYS A 175 29.61 -42.22 24.55
N ALA A 176 28.59 -42.61 23.77
CA ALA A 176 27.99 -41.72 22.76
C ALA A 176 27.42 -40.45 23.40
N ARG A 177 26.70 -40.58 24.52
CA ARG A 177 26.17 -39.42 25.24
C ARG A 177 27.26 -38.48 25.76
N TYR A 178 28.33 -39.05 26.33
CA TYR A 178 29.48 -38.28 26.80
C TYR A 178 30.13 -37.49 25.65
N TRP A 179 30.45 -38.18 24.54
CA TRP A 179 31.07 -37.54 23.39
C TRP A 179 30.14 -36.53 22.71
N LEU A 180 28.84 -36.81 22.62
CA LEU A 180 27.87 -35.86 22.09
C LEU A 180 27.84 -34.57 22.92
N GLY A 181 27.85 -34.68 24.25
CA GLY A 181 27.92 -33.51 25.15
C GLY A 181 29.17 -32.67 24.87
N ARG A 182 30.33 -33.31 24.79
CA ARG A 182 31.60 -32.64 24.46
C ARG A 182 31.59 -32.01 23.07
N MET A 183 31.06 -32.72 22.07
CA MET A 183 30.94 -32.20 20.70
C MET A 183 29.99 -31.02 20.63
N LYS A 184 28.91 -31.00 21.43
CA LYS A 184 28.03 -29.82 21.55
C LYS A 184 28.76 -28.61 22.09
N ASP A 185 29.57 -28.79 23.14
CA ASP A 185 30.37 -27.68 23.71
C ASP A 185 31.35 -27.12 22.67
N ASN A 186 32.08 -28.00 21.99
CA ASN A 186 33.01 -27.59 20.92
C ASN A 186 32.31 -27.00 19.68
N LEU A 187 31.14 -27.53 19.30
CA LEU A 187 30.36 -27.03 18.17
C LEU A 187 29.85 -25.62 18.46
N LYS A 188 29.40 -25.38 19.69
CA LYS A 188 29.07 -24.04 20.16
C LYS A 188 30.29 -23.12 20.09
N ASP A 189 31.45 -23.53 20.60
CA ASP A 189 32.68 -22.73 20.53
C ASP A 189 33.11 -22.46 19.07
N TYR A 190 32.93 -23.43 18.17
CA TYR A 190 33.17 -23.27 16.74
C TYR A 190 32.30 -22.17 16.13
N TYR A 191 30.98 -22.21 16.37
CA TYR A 191 30.07 -21.18 15.87
C TYR A 191 30.34 -19.82 16.50
N VAL A 192 30.67 -19.78 17.79
CA VAL A 192 31.10 -18.56 18.45
C VAL A 192 32.35 -17.96 17.78
N SER A 193 33.38 -18.78 17.52
CA SER A 193 34.60 -18.33 16.82
C SER A 193 34.30 -17.83 15.41
N LYS A 194 33.41 -18.52 14.66
CA LYS A 194 32.98 -18.08 13.33
C LYS A 194 32.20 -16.77 13.36
N GLY A 195 31.37 -16.59 14.39
CA GLY A 195 30.68 -15.33 14.64
C GLY A 195 31.65 -14.18 14.90
N GLU A 196 32.69 -14.41 15.71
CA GLU A 196 33.75 -13.42 15.97
C GLU A 196 34.57 -13.08 14.73
N GLU A 197 34.95 -14.08 13.93
CA GLU A 197 35.63 -13.87 12.64
C GLU A 197 34.80 -13.00 11.70
N ALA A 198 33.49 -13.26 11.61
CA ALA A 198 32.57 -12.46 10.79
C ALA A 198 32.39 -11.04 11.35
N TYR A 199 32.30 -10.91 12.68
CA TYR A 199 32.18 -9.63 13.36
C TYR A 199 33.40 -8.73 13.12
N VAL A 200 34.63 -9.28 13.21
CA VAL A 200 35.87 -8.57 12.88
C VAL A 200 35.89 -8.10 11.42
N LYS A 201 35.32 -8.89 10.51
CA LYS A 201 35.16 -8.54 9.09
C LYS A 201 34.04 -7.53 8.81
N ARG A 202 33.36 -7.03 9.84
CA ARG A 202 32.16 -6.16 9.74
C ARG A 202 30.97 -6.81 9.03
N ASP A 203 30.96 -8.13 8.90
CA ASP A 203 29.80 -8.87 8.41
C ASP A 203 28.88 -9.19 9.59
N LEU A 204 28.12 -8.18 10.03
CA LEU A 204 27.24 -8.28 11.20
C LEU A 204 26.13 -9.33 11.01
N LYS A 205 25.68 -9.57 9.76
CA LYS A 205 24.65 -10.58 9.47
C LYS A 205 25.21 -11.98 9.67
N SER A 206 26.33 -12.30 9.04
CA SER A 206 26.98 -13.61 9.23
C SER A 206 27.42 -13.82 10.68
N ALA A 207 27.81 -12.75 11.39
CA ALA A 207 28.11 -12.83 12.81
C ALA A 207 26.88 -13.26 13.62
N LEU A 208 25.72 -12.62 13.40
CA LEU A 208 24.46 -12.99 14.06
C LEU A 208 24.04 -14.42 13.74
N ASP A 209 24.10 -14.84 12.48
CA ASP A 209 23.71 -16.20 12.08
C ASP A 209 24.52 -17.26 12.85
N ASN A 210 25.83 -17.05 12.97
CA ASN A 210 26.70 -17.95 13.72
C ASN A 210 26.44 -17.89 15.24
N TYR A 211 26.20 -16.71 15.82
CA TYR A 211 25.84 -16.63 17.24
C TYR A 211 24.47 -17.27 17.55
N TYR A 212 23.50 -17.15 16.64
CA TYR A 212 22.22 -17.86 16.75
C TYR A 212 22.40 -19.37 16.66
N ASN A 213 23.24 -19.86 15.75
CA ASN A 213 23.61 -21.28 15.70
C ASN A 213 24.22 -21.76 17.02
N ALA A 214 25.11 -20.97 17.62
CA ALA A 214 25.67 -21.29 18.93
C ALA A 214 24.60 -21.31 20.04
N LEU A 215 23.66 -20.35 20.03
CA LEU A 215 22.55 -20.28 20.97
C LEU A 215 21.58 -21.46 20.83
N LEU A 216 21.36 -21.97 19.62
CA LEU A 216 20.56 -23.18 19.39
C LEU A 216 21.18 -24.43 20.04
N ILE A 217 22.52 -24.52 20.06
CA ILE A 217 23.23 -25.63 20.72
C ILE A 217 23.17 -25.51 22.25
N LYS A 218 23.34 -24.30 22.79
CA LYS A 218 23.24 -24.00 24.23
C LYS A 218 22.26 -22.85 24.50
N PRO A 219 20.95 -23.15 24.55
CA PRO A 219 19.96 -22.14 24.88
C PRO A 219 20.20 -21.67 26.32
N ARG A 220 20.29 -20.35 26.54
CA ARG A 220 20.51 -19.66 27.84
C ARG A 220 21.96 -19.35 28.21
N GLU A 221 22.93 -19.46 27.31
CA GLU A 221 24.28 -18.97 27.58
C GLU A 221 24.33 -17.43 27.51
N ALA A 222 24.46 -16.78 28.67
CA ALA A 222 24.43 -15.31 28.79
C ALA A 222 25.46 -14.63 27.88
N ALA A 223 26.68 -15.17 27.79
CA ALA A 223 27.73 -14.62 26.96
C ALA A 223 27.38 -14.59 25.45
N ILE A 224 26.63 -15.58 24.95
CA ILE A 224 26.17 -15.60 23.55
C ILE A 224 25.05 -14.58 23.35
N ILE A 225 24.11 -14.51 24.30
CA ILE A 225 23.01 -13.54 24.28
C ILE A 225 23.55 -12.11 24.25
N ASP A 226 24.57 -11.80 25.07
CA ASP A 226 25.20 -10.49 25.11
C ASP A 226 25.87 -10.12 23.78
N ARG A 227 26.51 -11.09 23.12
CA ARG A 227 27.11 -10.90 21.78
C ARG A 227 26.04 -10.63 20.73
N ILE A 228 24.96 -11.42 20.71
CA ILE A 228 23.81 -11.21 19.81
C ILE A 228 23.25 -9.80 20.03
N ALA A 229 22.94 -9.44 21.27
CA ALA A 229 22.36 -8.14 21.60
C ALA A 229 23.24 -6.96 21.14
N ARG A 230 24.57 -7.08 21.31
CA ARG A 230 25.52 -6.07 20.81
C ARG A 230 25.47 -5.93 19.30
N VAL A 231 25.55 -7.05 18.57
CA VAL A 231 25.61 -7.04 17.11
C VAL A 231 24.27 -6.60 16.51
N GLU A 232 23.15 -6.97 17.14
CA GLU A 232 21.82 -6.49 16.75
C GLU A 232 21.67 -4.99 16.94
N ASP A 233 22.17 -4.43 18.06
CA ASP A 233 22.16 -2.99 18.29
C ASP A 233 23.03 -2.25 17.27
N GLU A 234 24.22 -2.77 16.95
CA GLU A 234 25.08 -2.22 15.89
C GLU A 234 24.37 -2.25 14.52
N LEU A 235 23.80 -3.39 14.13
CA LEU A 235 23.08 -3.52 12.87
C LEU A 235 21.85 -2.59 12.80
N ARG A 236 21.16 -2.41 13.93
CA ARG A 236 20.06 -1.46 14.06
C ARG A 236 20.54 -0.02 13.86
N ARG A 237 21.67 0.35 14.46
CA ARG A 237 22.31 1.67 14.28
C ARG A 237 22.77 1.91 12.85
N GLU A 238 23.36 0.91 12.19
CA GLU A 238 23.73 1.02 10.77
C GLU A 238 22.50 1.26 9.89
N ARG A 239 21.43 0.47 10.05
CA ARG A 239 20.18 0.68 9.31
C ARG A 239 19.55 2.04 9.55
N ALA A 240 19.58 2.53 10.79
CA ALA A 240 19.12 3.88 11.13
C ALA A 240 19.97 4.94 10.44
N THR A 241 21.30 4.78 10.45
CA THR A 241 22.26 5.69 9.82
C THR A 241 22.08 5.74 8.31
N ASP A 242 21.93 4.58 7.66
CA ASP A 242 21.66 4.49 6.22
C ASP A 242 20.33 5.14 5.85
N SER A 243 19.28 4.86 6.63
CA SER A 243 17.97 5.49 6.44
C SER A 243 18.03 7.00 6.61
N LEU A 244 18.80 7.49 7.58
CA LEU A 244 19.02 8.91 7.80
C LEU A 244 19.77 9.53 6.63
N LYS A 245 20.84 8.89 6.14
CA LYS A 245 21.60 9.36 4.97
C LYS A 245 20.71 9.48 3.74
N SER A 246 19.92 8.45 3.42
CA SER A 246 18.97 8.51 2.30
C SER A 246 17.91 9.60 2.48
N ALA A 247 17.46 9.84 3.72
CA ALA A 247 16.51 10.92 4.00
C ALA A 247 17.12 12.30 3.78
N LEU A 248 18.37 12.51 4.20
CA LEU A 248 19.11 13.77 3.98
C LEU A 248 19.40 14.01 2.49
N GLU A 249 19.74 12.96 1.75
CA GLU A 249 19.91 13.05 0.28
C GLU A 249 18.59 13.44 -0.41
N ALA A 250 17.47 12.83 -0.01
CA ALA A 250 16.15 13.20 -0.53
C ALA A 250 15.79 14.65 -0.18
N TYR A 251 16.13 15.11 1.03
CA TYR A 251 15.93 16.50 1.44
C TYR A 251 16.76 17.46 0.59
N ALA A 252 18.05 17.16 0.38
CA ALA A 252 18.94 17.97 -0.46
C ALA A 252 18.47 18.05 -1.93
N GLN A 253 17.77 17.03 -2.43
CA GLN A 253 17.15 17.02 -3.76
C GLN A 253 15.80 17.77 -3.82
N GLY A 254 15.31 18.32 -2.71
CA GLY A 254 13.99 18.95 -2.61
C GLY A 254 12.82 17.95 -2.56
N ASN A 255 13.10 16.64 -2.50
CA ASN A 255 12.08 15.62 -2.34
C ASN A 255 11.67 15.51 -0.86
N LEU A 256 10.86 16.46 -0.41
CA LEU A 256 10.41 16.55 0.98
C LEU A 256 9.62 15.31 1.44
N LYS A 257 8.85 14.67 0.54
CA LYS A 257 8.12 13.44 0.89
C LYS A 257 9.07 12.28 1.15
N GLY A 258 10.07 12.09 0.29
CA GLY A 258 11.10 11.07 0.48
C GLY A 258 11.91 11.30 1.76
N ALA A 259 12.23 12.56 2.07
CA ALA A 259 12.89 12.93 3.32
C ALA A 259 12.02 12.60 4.55
N TYR A 260 10.72 12.93 4.50
CA TYR A 260 9.75 12.61 5.54
C TYR A 260 9.65 11.11 5.81
N ASP A 261 9.48 10.30 4.76
CA ASP A 261 9.35 8.85 4.87
C ASP A 261 10.66 8.20 5.35
N GLY A 262 11.81 8.74 4.94
CA GLY A 262 13.13 8.32 5.43
C GLY A 262 13.33 8.61 6.92
N LEU A 263 13.06 9.83 7.37
CA LEU A 263 13.19 10.24 8.77
C LEU A 263 12.22 9.49 9.69
N ARG A 264 11.01 9.19 9.20
CA ARG A 264 10.07 8.34 9.94
C ARG A 264 10.64 6.94 10.18
N ARG A 265 11.24 6.32 9.17
CA ARG A 265 11.91 5.01 9.31
C ARG A 265 13.04 5.06 10.33
N VAL A 266 13.82 6.15 10.38
CA VAL A 266 14.85 6.33 11.42
C VAL A 266 14.24 6.28 12.81
N LEU A 267 13.13 6.98 13.04
CA LEU A 267 12.45 6.99 14.34
C LEU A 267 11.72 5.67 14.66
N GLU A 268 11.29 4.91 13.66
CA GLU A 268 10.78 3.55 13.86
C GLU A 268 11.90 2.60 14.34
N ILE A 269 13.13 2.79 13.85
CA ILE A 269 14.31 2.01 14.25
C ILE A 269 14.88 2.50 15.59
N GLN A 270 14.92 3.81 15.80
CA GLN A 270 15.44 4.49 16.99
C GLN A 270 14.46 5.58 17.48
N PRO A 271 13.45 5.21 18.29
CA PRO A 271 12.42 6.15 18.76
C PRO A 271 12.95 7.35 19.56
N GLY A 272 14.16 7.24 20.12
CA GLY A 272 14.81 8.28 20.91
C GLY A 272 15.77 9.19 20.14
N ASP A 273 15.88 9.08 18.81
CA ASP A 273 16.80 9.94 18.04
C ASP A 273 16.28 11.39 17.98
N ALA A 274 16.81 12.23 18.86
CA ALA A 274 16.46 13.64 18.95
C ALA A 274 16.77 14.43 17.67
N LYS A 275 17.82 14.06 16.92
CA LYS A 275 18.21 14.76 15.68
C LYS A 275 17.22 14.43 14.57
N ALA A 276 16.92 13.14 14.36
CA ALA A 276 15.93 12.71 13.39
C ALA A 276 14.53 13.25 13.72
N GLY A 277 14.17 13.29 15.00
CA GLY A 277 12.92 13.88 15.49
C GLY A 277 12.80 15.37 15.15
N LYS A 278 13.86 16.14 15.38
CA LYS A 278 13.89 17.57 15.03
C LYS A 278 13.77 17.79 13.52
N LEU A 279 14.60 17.09 12.73
CA LEU A 279 14.58 17.19 11.27
C LEU A 279 13.21 16.80 10.69
N LEU A 280 12.54 15.79 11.26
CA LEU A 280 11.20 15.40 10.83
C LEU A 280 10.19 16.52 11.10
N GLY A 281 10.32 17.23 12.22
CA GLY A 281 9.51 18.41 12.53
C GLY A 281 9.70 19.54 11.50
N ASP A 282 10.96 19.84 11.17
CA ASP A 282 11.32 20.87 10.19
C ASP A 282 10.75 20.51 8.79
N VAL A 283 10.98 19.27 8.32
CA VAL A 283 10.44 18.77 7.04
C VAL A 283 8.91 18.79 7.02
N LYS A 284 8.24 18.37 8.12
CA LYS A 284 6.77 18.46 8.24
C LYS A 284 6.29 19.90 8.06
N GLY A 285 6.96 20.85 8.71
CA GLY A 285 6.65 22.27 8.62
C GLY A 285 6.79 22.81 7.19
N GLU A 286 7.87 22.46 6.49
CA GLU A 286 8.07 22.86 5.09
C GLU A 286 7.00 22.28 4.15
N ILE A 287 6.65 20.99 4.32
CA ILE A 287 5.58 20.34 3.56
C ILE A 287 4.25 21.06 3.81
N GLU A 288 3.90 21.28 5.08
CA GLU A 288 2.69 21.99 5.50
C GLU A 288 2.63 23.39 4.85
N GLN A 289 3.70 24.17 4.95
CA GLN A 289 3.78 25.52 4.37
C GLN A 289 3.62 25.51 2.85
N GLY A 290 4.23 24.55 2.15
CA GLY A 290 4.09 24.40 0.71
C GLY A 290 2.64 24.15 0.26
N PHE A 291 1.92 23.28 0.97
CA PHE A 291 0.49 23.04 0.72
C PHE A 291 -0.38 24.26 1.07
N ILE A 292 -0.09 24.93 2.18
CA ILE A 292 -0.80 26.16 2.58
C ILE A 292 -0.63 27.25 1.53
N ALA A 293 0.60 27.48 1.04
CA ALA A 293 0.90 28.50 0.04
C ALA A 293 0.14 28.24 -1.28
N ARG A 294 0.17 27.00 -1.78
CA ARG A 294 -0.60 26.62 -2.98
C ARG A 294 -2.11 26.79 -2.78
N GLY A 295 -2.63 26.34 -1.64
CA GLY A 295 -4.05 26.52 -1.32
C GLY A 295 -4.46 27.99 -1.22
N ARG A 296 -3.60 28.86 -0.67
CA ARG A 296 -3.85 30.32 -0.64
C ARG A 296 -3.84 30.94 -2.04
N GLN A 297 -2.95 30.50 -2.93
CA GLN A 297 -2.93 30.97 -4.32
C GLN A 297 -4.25 30.58 -5.04
N LEU A 298 -4.67 29.31 -4.91
CA LEU A 298 -5.93 28.82 -5.49
C LEU A 298 -7.15 29.54 -4.90
N TYR A 299 -7.14 29.80 -3.60
CA TYR A 299 -8.16 30.60 -2.93
C TYR A 299 -8.24 32.01 -3.50
N GLY A 300 -7.10 32.67 -3.71
CA GLY A 300 -7.03 33.98 -4.36
C GLY A 300 -7.55 33.97 -5.80
N SER A 301 -7.40 32.86 -6.52
CA SER A 301 -7.99 32.63 -7.85
C SER A 301 -9.46 32.17 -7.81
N ARG A 302 -10.13 32.22 -6.66
CA ARG A 302 -11.52 31.76 -6.43
C ARG A 302 -11.77 30.27 -6.70
N LYS A 303 -10.71 29.47 -6.76
CA LYS A 303 -10.77 28.01 -6.93
C LYS A 303 -10.87 27.34 -5.56
N TYR A 304 -12.01 27.54 -4.89
CA TYR A 304 -12.18 27.15 -3.48
C TYR A 304 -12.07 25.64 -3.24
N THR A 305 -12.57 24.80 -4.15
CA THR A 305 -12.50 23.33 -4.02
C THR A 305 -11.07 22.81 -4.11
N GLU A 306 -10.29 23.30 -5.07
CA GLU A 306 -8.87 22.98 -5.22
C GLU A 306 -8.06 23.48 -4.02
N ALA A 307 -8.35 24.69 -3.51
CA ALA A 307 -7.71 25.25 -2.32
C ALA A 307 -7.93 24.37 -1.07
N ILE A 308 -9.16 23.92 -0.85
CA ILE A 308 -9.51 23.03 0.27
C ILE A 308 -8.77 21.69 0.14
N SER A 309 -8.70 21.13 -1.08
CA SER A 309 -7.96 19.88 -1.35
C SER A 309 -6.47 20.01 -0.99
N GLU A 310 -5.81 21.12 -1.35
CA GLU A 310 -4.41 21.34 -0.98
C GLU A 310 -4.22 21.48 0.53
N TRP A 311 -5.11 22.18 1.24
CA TRP A 311 -5.04 22.26 2.72
C TRP A 311 -5.35 20.94 3.41
N ASP A 312 -6.21 20.10 2.83
CA ASP A 312 -6.47 18.76 3.35
C ASP A 312 -5.24 17.87 3.22
N LYS A 313 -4.47 17.98 2.14
CA LYS A 313 -3.18 17.28 1.97
C LYS A 313 -2.13 17.71 3.01
N ALA A 314 -2.25 18.91 3.58
CA ALA A 314 -1.35 19.39 4.63
C ALA A 314 -1.61 18.75 6.00
N LYS A 315 -2.82 18.23 6.24
CA LYS A 315 -3.26 17.73 7.56
C LYS A 315 -2.32 16.69 8.21
N PRO A 316 -1.80 15.67 7.49
CA PRO A 316 -0.91 14.67 8.10
C PRO A 316 0.42 15.24 8.63
N TYR A 317 0.80 16.42 8.12
CA TYR A 317 2.06 17.10 8.45
C TYR A 317 1.84 18.28 9.40
N ALA A 318 0.59 18.56 9.78
CA ALA A 318 0.21 19.82 10.39
C ALA A 318 0.69 19.94 11.84
N SER A 319 1.43 21.01 12.12
CA SER A 319 1.76 21.40 13.50
C SER A 319 0.56 22.01 14.22
N ASN A 320 -0.34 22.68 13.47
CA ASN A 320 -1.57 23.26 14.01
C ASN A 320 -2.81 22.88 13.18
N PRO A 321 -3.45 21.74 13.47
CA PRO A 321 -4.65 21.30 12.76
C PRO A 321 -5.82 22.29 12.82
N LYS A 322 -5.92 23.08 13.90
CA LYS A 322 -7.00 24.09 14.05
C LYS A 322 -6.86 25.20 13.01
N TYR A 323 -5.63 25.62 12.71
CA TYR A 323 -5.37 26.65 11.70
C TYR A 323 -5.83 26.20 10.30
N LEU A 324 -5.50 24.97 9.89
CA LEU A 324 -5.97 24.40 8.63
C LEU A 324 -7.50 24.30 8.58
N ALA A 325 -8.13 23.89 9.69
CA ALA A 325 -9.59 23.82 9.78
C ALA A 325 -10.25 25.20 9.59
N GLN A 326 -9.65 26.27 10.14
CA GLN A 326 -10.13 27.64 9.94
C GLN A 326 -10.02 28.08 8.48
N LEU A 327 -8.92 27.77 7.80
CA LEU A 327 -8.75 28.07 6.37
C LEU A 327 -9.84 27.38 5.53
N VAL A 328 -10.03 26.07 5.75
CA VAL A 328 -11.07 25.29 5.06
C VAL A 328 -12.47 25.84 5.33
N SER A 329 -12.78 26.19 6.58
CA SER A 329 -14.07 26.77 6.96
C SER A 329 -14.33 28.10 6.24
N ARG A 330 -13.34 29.00 6.19
CA ARG A 330 -13.45 30.27 5.47
C ARG A 330 -13.68 30.06 3.97
N ALA A 331 -12.98 29.12 3.34
CA ALA A 331 -13.21 28.81 1.93
C ALA A 331 -14.60 28.22 1.65
N LYS A 332 -15.10 27.34 2.51
CA LYS A 332 -16.47 26.82 2.38
C LYS A 332 -17.51 27.93 2.51
N GLN A 333 -17.34 28.84 3.46
CA GLN A 333 -18.25 29.97 3.65
C GLN A 333 -18.23 30.90 2.43
N GLN A 334 -17.04 31.25 1.93
CA GLN A 334 -16.90 32.11 0.76
C GLN A 334 -17.51 31.47 -0.50
N MET A 335 -17.26 30.18 -0.71
CA MET A 335 -17.85 29.41 -1.81
C MET A 335 -19.38 29.44 -1.76
N LYS A 336 -19.97 29.20 -0.58
CA LYS A 336 -21.42 29.24 -0.38
C LYS A 336 -22.01 30.63 -0.67
N LEU A 337 -21.36 31.69 -0.19
CA LEU A 337 -21.80 33.06 -0.45
C LEU A 337 -21.76 33.42 -1.94
N GLU A 338 -20.71 33.01 -2.66
CA GLU A 338 -20.60 33.25 -4.10
C GLU A 338 -21.61 32.43 -4.91
N GLU A 339 -21.87 31.18 -4.52
CA GLU A 339 -22.89 30.34 -5.13
C GLU A 339 -24.30 30.93 -4.92
N GLU A 340 -24.64 31.37 -3.70
CA GLU A 340 -25.90 32.05 -3.40
C GLU A 340 -26.04 33.36 -4.20
N ALA A 341 -24.98 34.16 -4.28
CA ALA A 341 -24.98 35.39 -5.07
C ALA A 341 -25.09 35.12 -6.58
N ARG A 342 -24.51 34.02 -7.07
CA ARG A 342 -24.66 33.58 -8.47
C ARG A 342 -26.09 33.11 -8.73
N LYS A 343 -26.67 32.34 -7.82
CA LYS A 343 -28.06 31.87 -7.91
C LYS A 343 -29.04 33.04 -7.92
N ARG A 344 -28.90 34.01 -7.00
CA ARG A 344 -29.72 35.22 -6.98
C ARG A 344 -29.60 36.03 -8.27
N ARG A 345 -28.38 36.22 -8.80
CA ARG A 345 -28.18 36.90 -10.09
C ARG A 345 -28.81 36.14 -11.26
N ALA A 346 -28.71 34.81 -11.27
CA ALA A 346 -29.36 33.99 -12.29
C ALA A 346 -30.89 34.07 -12.19
N GLU A 347 -31.46 34.00 -10.98
CA GLU A 347 -32.90 34.16 -10.74
C GLU A 347 -33.39 35.55 -11.15
N GLU A 348 -32.67 36.61 -10.83
CA GLU A 348 -33.01 37.98 -11.24
C GLU A 348 -32.94 38.14 -12.76
N SER A 349 -31.91 37.59 -13.42
CA SER A 349 -31.80 37.62 -14.89
C SER A 349 -32.92 36.80 -15.56
N ALA A 350 -33.30 35.65 -14.99
CA ALA A 350 -34.40 34.84 -15.48
C ALA A 350 -35.75 35.53 -15.27
N ARG A 351 -35.92 36.24 -14.15
CA ARG A 351 -37.11 37.07 -13.89
C ARG A 351 -37.22 38.19 -14.91
N LYS A 352 -36.14 38.95 -15.15
CA LYS A 352 -36.11 40.01 -16.16
C LYS A 352 -36.41 39.48 -17.56
N ALA A 353 -35.83 38.34 -17.93
CA ALA A 353 -36.11 37.71 -19.23
C ALA A 353 -37.58 37.28 -19.37
N ARG A 354 -38.21 36.74 -18.30
CA ARG A 354 -39.64 36.41 -18.29
C ARG A 354 -40.53 37.64 -18.40
N GLU A 355 -40.20 38.70 -17.67
CA GLU A 355 -40.93 39.98 -17.74
C GLU A 355 -40.84 40.59 -19.15
N GLU A 356 -39.67 40.54 -19.80
CA GLU A 356 -39.48 40.98 -21.20
C GLU A 356 -40.25 40.09 -22.20
N GLU A 357 -40.26 38.77 -22.02
CA GLU A 357 -41.00 37.84 -22.87
C GLU A 357 -42.52 38.05 -22.74
N GLU A 358 -43.01 38.29 -21.52
CA GLU A 358 -44.43 38.60 -21.27
C GLU A 358 -44.84 39.95 -21.88
N LEU A 359 -43.97 40.97 -21.81
CA LEU A 359 -44.19 42.25 -22.50
C LEU A 359 -44.27 42.07 -24.02
N ARG A 360 -43.33 41.32 -24.62
CA ARG A 360 -43.35 41.05 -26.07
C ARG A 360 -44.60 40.27 -26.48
N ALA A 361 -45.03 39.30 -25.68
CA ALA A 361 -46.26 38.54 -25.94
C ALA A 361 -47.50 39.44 -25.89
N ARG A 362 -47.57 40.38 -24.93
CA ARG A 362 -48.66 41.37 -24.85
C ARG A 362 -48.64 42.33 -26.03
N GLU A 363 -47.48 42.87 -26.40
CA GLU A 363 -47.33 43.74 -27.57
C GLU A 363 -47.75 43.01 -28.86
N GLU A 364 -47.40 41.73 -29.01
CA GLU A 364 -47.79 40.91 -30.15
C GLU A 364 -49.29 40.58 -30.15
N GLU A 365 -49.89 40.29 -28.99
CA GLU A 365 -51.32 40.08 -28.84
C GLU A 365 -52.11 41.36 -29.17
N GLU A 366 -51.65 42.53 -28.71
CA GLU A 366 -52.24 43.83 -29.06
C GLU A 366 -52.11 44.11 -30.56
N ARG A 367 -50.95 43.81 -31.17
CA ARG A 367 -50.75 43.95 -32.61
C ARG A 367 -51.71 43.04 -33.40
N ARG A 368 -51.93 41.81 -32.95
CA ARG A 368 -52.88 40.87 -33.55
C ARG A 368 -54.32 41.35 -33.42
N LYS A 369 -54.71 41.86 -32.25
CA LYS A 369 -56.04 42.46 -32.02
C LYS A 369 -56.26 43.69 -32.89
N ALA A 370 -55.25 44.56 -33.03
CA ALA A 370 -55.31 45.74 -33.90
C ALA A 370 -55.45 45.35 -35.38
N GLU A 371 -54.75 44.30 -35.83
CA GLU A 371 -54.88 43.77 -37.20
C GLU A 371 -56.26 43.13 -37.44
N GLU A 372 -56.80 42.40 -36.46
CA GLU A 372 -58.16 41.84 -36.52
C GLU A 372 -59.24 42.92 -36.50
N GLU A 373 -59.06 44.00 -35.72
CA GLU A 373 -59.97 45.15 -35.70
C GLU A 373 -59.90 45.94 -37.02
N ALA A 374 -58.71 46.12 -37.60
CA ALA A 374 -58.53 46.69 -38.93
C ALA A 374 -59.23 45.84 -40.02
N LYS A 375 -59.17 44.50 -39.90
CA LYS A 375 -59.92 43.57 -40.77
C LYS A 375 -61.44 43.63 -40.53
N ARG A 376 -61.91 43.81 -39.28
CA ARG A 376 -63.34 43.94 -38.94
C ARG A 376 -63.97 45.27 -39.35
N LYS A 377 -63.23 46.38 -39.33
CA LYS A 377 -63.74 47.71 -39.68
C LYS A 377 -63.88 47.97 -41.19
N GLY A 378 -63.51 47.02 -42.06
CA GLY A 378 -63.75 47.16 -43.51
C GLY A 378 -63.19 48.45 -44.10
N VAL A 379 -62.07 48.96 -43.58
CA VAL A 379 -61.39 50.13 -44.14
C VAL A 379 -60.32 49.63 -45.09
N ALA A 380 -60.72 49.46 -46.36
CA ALA A 380 -59.80 49.54 -47.46
C ALA A 380 -59.31 51.00 -47.55
N SER A 381 -58.15 51.31 -46.96
CA SER A 381 -57.45 52.54 -47.31
C SER A 381 -56.54 52.24 -48.51
N GLY A 382 -57.07 52.51 -49.69
CA GLY A 382 -56.26 52.84 -50.86
C GLY A 382 -55.44 54.13 -50.63
N PRO A 383 -54.66 54.53 -51.64
CA PRO A 383 -53.24 54.85 -51.55
C PRO A 383 -52.95 56.27 -51.07
N VAL A 384 -51.84 56.46 -50.35
CA VAL A 384 -51.29 57.79 -50.04
C VAL A 384 -49.97 57.96 -50.77
N GLU A 385 -50.01 58.73 -51.85
CA GLU A 385 -48.83 59.38 -52.43
C GLU A 385 -48.16 60.31 -51.41
N LYS A 386 -46.83 60.23 -51.27
CA LYS A 386 -45.89 61.35 -51.56
C LYS A 386 -44.42 61.05 -51.16
N LYS A 387 -43.57 61.27 -52.17
CA LYS A 387 -42.25 61.97 -52.11
C LYS A 387 -40.99 61.17 -51.70
N PRO A 388 -39.80 61.64 -52.14
CA PRO A 388 -38.89 60.88 -53.01
C PRO A 388 -37.85 60.05 -52.26
N GLN A 389 -37.45 58.93 -52.87
CA GLN A 389 -36.22 58.15 -52.64
C GLN A 389 -35.54 58.33 -51.28
N GLY A 390 -36.16 57.78 -50.24
CA GLY A 390 -35.44 57.33 -49.05
C GLY A 390 -34.92 55.90 -49.31
N VAL A 391 -33.66 55.65 -48.98
CA VAL A 391 -33.03 54.31 -48.98
C VAL A 391 -34.02 53.28 -48.42
N SER A 392 -34.29 52.20 -49.16
CA SER A 392 -35.24 51.17 -48.70
C SER A 392 -34.76 50.59 -47.36
N GLU A 393 -35.70 50.15 -46.52
CA GLU A 393 -35.37 49.58 -45.21
C GLU A 393 -34.47 48.33 -45.35
N GLU A 394 -34.62 47.60 -46.45
CA GLU A 394 -33.75 46.48 -46.85
C GLU A 394 -32.32 46.94 -47.16
N ASN A 395 -32.16 48.06 -47.87
CA ASN A 395 -30.84 48.66 -48.12
C ASN A 395 -30.18 49.15 -46.82
N ARG A 396 -30.96 49.66 -45.85
CA ARG A 396 -30.43 50.07 -44.54
C ARG A 396 -29.95 48.88 -43.71
N GLN A 397 -30.73 47.80 -43.67
CA GLN A 397 -30.31 46.57 -43.00
C GLN A 397 -29.09 45.94 -43.68
N SER A 398 -29.05 45.94 -45.01
CA SER A 398 -27.90 45.45 -45.76
C SER A 398 -26.65 46.31 -45.54
N ALA A 399 -26.79 47.63 -45.54
CA ALA A 399 -25.70 48.55 -45.19
C ALA A 399 -25.15 48.31 -43.77
N GLN A 400 -26.02 48.02 -42.80
CA GLN A 400 -25.59 47.74 -41.43
C GLN A 400 -24.84 46.41 -41.30
N ARG A 401 -25.18 45.38 -42.10
CA ARG A 401 -24.43 44.13 -42.17
C ARG A 401 -23.02 44.35 -42.72
N HIS A 402 -22.91 45.04 -43.86
CA HIS A 402 -21.62 45.37 -44.47
C HIS A 402 -20.77 46.27 -43.53
N TYR A 403 -21.39 47.17 -42.78
CA TYR A 403 -20.69 47.97 -41.76
C TYR A 403 -20.06 47.09 -40.66
N MET A 404 -20.81 46.13 -40.13
CA MET A 404 -20.32 45.20 -39.09
C MET A 404 -19.23 44.26 -39.60
N GLU A 405 -19.31 43.84 -40.87
CA GLU A 405 -18.25 43.05 -41.51
C GLU A 405 -16.97 43.87 -41.73
N GLY A 406 -17.11 45.14 -42.13
CA GLY A 406 -15.98 46.06 -42.21
C GLY A 406 -15.29 46.29 -40.86
N ILE A 407 -16.02 46.32 -39.73
CA ILE A 407 -15.41 46.37 -38.38
C ILE A 407 -14.57 45.12 -38.10
N LYS A 408 -15.05 43.93 -38.46
CA LYS A 408 -14.28 42.67 -38.27
C LYS A 408 -12.99 42.69 -39.08
N HIS A 409 -13.03 43.18 -40.33
CA HIS A 409 -11.84 43.33 -41.16
C HIS A 409 -10.88 44.41 -40.64
N PHE A 410 -11.41 45.51 -40.10
CA PHE A 410 -10.61 46.56 -39.47
C PHE A 410 -9.90 46.08 -38.19
N GLN A 411 -10.57 45.31 -37.33
CA GLN A 411 -9.97 44.72 -36.13
C GLN A 411 -8.89 43.68 -36.44
N SER A 412 -8.98 43.02 -37.61
CA SER A 412 -7.97 42.08 -38.10
C SER A 412 -6.87 42.74 -38.94
N ALA A 413 -6.77 44.07 -38.93
CA ALA A 413 -5.80 44.89 -39.68
C ALA A 413 -5.84 44.71 -41.22
N ASN A 414 -6.95 44.17 -41.76
CA ASN A 414 -7.18 44.04 -43.20
C ASN A 414 -7.88 45.30 -43.74
N TYR A 415 -7.13 46.41 -43.85
CA TYR A 415 -7.69 47.72 -44.17
C TYR A 415 -8.29 47.83 -45.58
N ASP A 416 -7.74 47.12 -46.57
CA ASP A 416 -8.27 47.12 -47.94
C ASP A 416 -9.70 46.53 -47.99
N LYS A 417 -9.89 45.37 -47.38
CA LYS A 417 -11.22 44.72 -47.29
C LYS A 417 -12.20 45.52 -46.43
N ALA A 418 -11.73 46.10 -45.32
CA ALA A 418 -12.55 46.96 -44.49
C ALA A 418 -13.04 48.21 -45.26
N ARG A 419 -12.18 48.77 -46.13
CA ARG A 419 -12.54 49.89 -47.01
C ARG A 419 -13.60 49.48 -48.01
N ASP A 420 -13.46 48.32 -48.64
CA ASP A 420 -14.40 47.83 -49.64
C ASP A 420 -15.79 47.60 -49.02
N GLU A 421 -15.87 46.92 -47.88
CA GLU A 421 -17.14 46.68 -47.16
C GLU A 421 -17.83 47.98 -46.71
N TRP A 422 -17.07 48.96 -46.19
CA TRP A 422 -17.63 50.26 -45.82
C TRP A 422 -18.02 51.13 -47.01
N THR A 423 -17.38 50.93 -48.17
CA THR A 423 -17.79 51.58 -49.42
C THR A 423 -19.13 51.04 -49.91
N ILE A 424 -19.33 49.71 -49.83
CA ILE A 424 -20.62 49.06 -50.15
C ILE A 424 -21.71 49.55 -49.19
N ALA A 425 -21.42 49.60 -47.88
CA ALA A 425 -22.36 50.12 -46.88
C ALA A 425 -22.81 51.56 -47.19
N LYS A 426 -21.88 52.42 -47.65
CA LYS A 426 -22.16 53.81 -48.04
C LYS A 426 -22.91 53.93 -49.38
N GLN A 427 -22.70 53.01 -50.31
CA GLN A 427 -23.48 52.96 -51.56
C GLN A 427 -24.93 52.54 -51.31
N LEU A 428 -25.13 51.61 -50.38
CA LEU A 428 -26.46 51.13 -50.00
C LEU A 428 -27.22 52.15 -49.15
N ASP A 429 -26.54 52.82 -48.21
CA ASP A 429 -27.09 53.93 -47.43
C ASP A 429 -26.14 55.13 -47.41
N PRO A 430 -26.34 56.11 -48.33
CA PRO A 430 -25.53 57.32 -48.38
C PRO A 430 -25.59 58.17 -47.10
N GLY A 431 -26.59 57.95 -46.22
CA GLY A 431 -26.75 58.64 -44.94
C GLY A 431 -26.05 57.95 -43.76
N ASN A 432 -25.37 56.82 -43.96
CA ASN A 432 -24.70 56.08 -42.90
C ASN A 432 -23.41 56.82 -42.44
N ALA A 433 -23.55 57.61 -41.37
CA ALA A 433 -22.45 58.38 -40.79
C ALA A 433 -21.32 57.49 -40.23
N ASP A 434 -21.64 56.27 -39.78
CA ASP A 434 -20.68 55.35 -39.17
C ASP A 434 -19.72 54.76 -40.22
N ALA A 435 -20.24 54.42 -41.41
CA ALA A 435 -19.42 53.97 -42.53
C ALA A 435 -18.51 55.09 -43.06
N ASP A 436 -18.98 56.34 -43.09
CA ASP A 436 -18.18 57.51 -43.50
C ASP A 436 -17.03 57.80 -42.50
N ALA A 437 -17.30 57.70 -41.20
CA ALA A 437 -16.29 57.82 -40.17
C ALA A 437 -15.23 56.71 -40.25
N GLY A 438 -15.65 55.47 -40.56
CA GLY A 438 -14.76 54.33 -40.78
C GLY A 438 -13.81 54.56 -41.97
N LEU A 439 -14.35 54.99 -43.12
CA LEU A 439 -13.55 55.28 -44.32
C LEU A 439 -12.53 56.39 -44.09
N LYS A 440 -12.93 57.50 -43.44
CA LYS A 440 -12.00 58.59 -43.05
C LYS A 440 -10.88 58.12 -42.14
N ARG A 441 -11.18 57.20 -41.22
CA ARG A 441 -10.18 56.65 -40.29
C ARG A 441 -9.15 55.77 -41.02
N ILE A 442 -9.59 54.96 -42.00
CA ILE A 442 -8.69 54.21 -42.87
C ILE A 442 -7.83 55.16 -43.71
N GLU A 443 -8.42 56.20 -44.27
CA GLU A 443 -7.70 57.19 -45.09
C GLU A 443 -6.65 57.96 -44.27
N GLN A 444 -6.94 58.33 -43.02
CA GLN A 444 -5.97 58.94 -42.10
C GLN A 444 -4.84 57.98 -41.72
N LEU A 445 -5.14 56.69 -41.50
CA LEU A 445 -4.12 55.68 -41.20
C LEU A 445 -3.19 55.42 -42.39
N LEU A 446 -3.72 55.46 -43.62
CA LEU A 446 -2.93 55.25 -44.84
C LEU A 446 -2.18 56.50 -45.30
N SER A 447 -2.70 57.71 -45.02
CA SER A 447 -2.05 59.00 -45.37
C SER A 447 -1.05 59.49 -44.32
N GLY A 448 -1.19 59.09 -43.05
CA GLY A 448 -0.24 59.40 -41.97
C GLY A 448 1.02 58.54 -41.97
N GLY A 449 1.21 57.69 -42.97
CA GLY A 449 2.37 56.80 -43.16
C GLY A 449 3.33 57.22 -44.28
N ARG A 450 3.38 58.50 -44.66
CA ARG A 450 4.40 59.09 -45.53
C ARG A 450 5.14 60.23 -44.86
#